data_AF-A0A3D3JEB4-F1
#
_entry.id   AF-A0A3D3JEB4-F1
#
_cell.length_a   1.000
_cell.length_b   1.000
_cell.length_c   1.000
_cell.angle_alpha   90.00
_cell.angle_beta   90.00
_cell.angle_gamma   90.00
#
_symmetry.space_group_name_H-M   'P 1'
#
loop_
_entity.id
_entity.type
_entity.pdbx_description
1 polymer ?
#
loop_
_entity_poly.entity_id
_entity_poly.type
_entity_poly.pdbx_seq_one_letter_code
_entity_poly.pdbx_strand_id
1 'polypeptide(L)' 'MINITVLGTGTSTGVPSVACDCPTCRSEDPRDKRLRTSLLVSSPTTTVVIDTSSDFRQQMLAYDVLDL' A
#
# COMPACT_ATOMS: atom_id res chain seq x y z
N MET A 1 -14.75 9.33 -14.36
CA MET A 1 -13.93 8.12 -14.59
C MET A 1 -13.55 7.56 -13.24
N ILE A 2 -13.52 6.24 -13.09
CA ILE A 2 -13.08 5.58 -11.86
C ILE A 2 -11.56 5.38 -11.95
N ASN A 3 -10.83 5.74 -10.89
CA ASN A 3 -9.42 5.45 -10.72
C ASN A 3 -9.24 4.42 -9.61
N ILE A 4 -8.28 3.51 -9.79
CA ILE A 4 -7.91 2.49 -8.81
C ILE A 4 -6.42 2.62 -8.56
N THR A 5 -6.05 2.95 -7.33
CA THR A 5 -4.66 3.00 -6.87
C THR A 5 -4.37 1.81 -5.97
N VAL A 6 -3.28 1.12 -6.26
CA VAL A 6 -2.78 0.03 -5.42
C VAL A 6 -1.91 0.62 -4.32
N LEU A 7 -2.44 0.68 -3.10
CA LEU A 7 -1.74 1.25 -1.94
C LEU A 7 -0.75 0.26 -1.31
N GLY A 8 -0.94 -1.03 -1.54
CA GLY A 8 -0.03 -2.09 -1.12
C GLY A 8 -0.31 -3.41 -1.83
N THR A 9 0.73 -4.23 -1.96
CA THR A 9 0.72 -5.54 -2.64
C THR A 9 1.39 -6.64 -1.81
N GLY A 10 1.74 -6.31 -0.56
CA GLY A 10 2.43 -7.21 0.36
C GLY A 10 1.46 -8.19 1.02
N THR A 11 2.00 -9.31 1.46
CA THR A 11 1.30 -10.25 2.36
C THR A 11 0.99 -9.59 3.72
N SER A 12 0.39 -10.34 4.66
CA SER A 12 0.01 -9.87 5.99
C SER A 12 1.12 -9.18 6.79
N THR A 13 2.40 -9.45 6.49
CA THR A 13 3.57 -8.85 7.12
C THR A 13 4.27 -7.78 6.27
N GLY A 14 3.83 -7.56 5.03
CA GLY A 14 4.56 -6.75 4.05
C GLY A 14 5.86 -7.40 3.56
N VAL A 15 6.63 -6.66 2.77
CA VAL A 15 8.00 -6.99 2.35
C VAL A 15 8.86 -5.73 2.49
N PRO A 16 9.99 -5.77 3.21
CA PRO A 16 10.61 -6.94 3.85
C PRO A 16 9.86 -7.46 5.07
N SER A 17 9.98 -8.76 5.33
CA SER A 17 9.54 -9.35 6.61
C SER A 17 10.60 -9.10 7.69
N VAL A 18 10.15 -8.90 8.93
CA VAL A 18 11.03 -8.66 10.08
C VAL A 18 12.01 -9.83 10.24
N ALA A 19 13.29 -9.51 10.37
CA ALA A 19 14.39 -10.47 10.53
C ALA A 19 14.58 -11.48 9.38
N CYS A 20 14.06 -11.22 8.17
CA CYS A 20 14.31 -12.04 6.99
C CYS A 20 15.49 -11.53 6.16
N ASP A 21 16.39 -12.42 5.74
CA ASP A 21 17.59 -12.11 4.96
C ASP A 21 17.56 -12.65 3.52
N CYS A 22 16.40 -13.12 3.05
CA CYS A 22 16.26 -13.65 1.70
C CYS A 22 16.53 -12.58 0.62
N PRO A 23 16.85 -12.98 -0.63
CA PRO A 23 17.16 -12.04 -1.72
C PRO A 23 16.08 -10.98 -1.95
N THR A 24 14.79 -11.33 -1.84
CA THR A 24 13.69 -10.37 -2.01
C THR A 24 13.61 -9.35 -0.88
N CYS A 25 13.77 -9.76 0.37
CA CYS A 25 13.75 -8.82 1.51
C CYS A 25 14.95 -7.86 1.47
N ARG A 26 16.10 -8.34 0.96
CA ARG A 26 17.32 -7.54 0.76
C ARG A 26 17.40 -6.86 -0.61
N SER A 27 16.38 -6.98 -1.46
CA SER A 27 16.36 -6.36 -2.77
C SER A 27 16.41 -4.84 -2.64
N GLU A 28 17.23 -4.20 -3.48
CA GLU A 28 17.29 -2.74 -3.63
C GLU A 28 16.26 -2.23 -4.66
N ASP A 29 15.56 -3.14 -5.37
CA ASP A 29 14.47 -2.74 -6.24
C ASP A 29 13.30 -2.19 -5.39
N PRO A 30 12.87 -0.93 -5.59
CA PRO A 30 11.77 -0.36 -4.83
C PRO A 30 10.44 -1.14 -4.99
N ARG A 31 10.25 -1.90 -6.08
CA ARG A 31 9.05 -2.71 -6.30
C ARG A 31 8.96 -3.91 -5.35
N ASP A 32 10.06 -4.30 -4.72
CA ASP A 32 10.08 -5.32 -3.68
C ASP A 32 9.78 -4.76 -2.28
N LYS A 33 9.67 -3.44 -2.13
CA LYS A 33 9.21 -2.80 -0.88
C LYS A 33 7.69 -2.67 -0.93
N ARG A 34 7.00 -3.55 -0.21
CA ARG A 34 5.55 -3.72 -0.31
C ARG A 34 4.88 -3.54 1.04
N LEU A 35 4.05 -2.52 1.15
CA LEU A 35 3.08 -2.38 2.23
C LEU A 35 1.99 -3.46 2.08
N ARG A 36 1.28 -3.74 3.16
CA ARG A 36 0.16 -4.70 3.15
C ARG A 36 -0.92 -4.28 2.16
N THR A 37 -1.57 -5.28 1.58
CA THR A 37 -2.64 -5.11 0.60
C THR A 37 -3.68 -4.09 1.04
N SER A 38 -3.93 -3.11 0.16
CA SER A 38 -5.01 -2.12 0.27
C SER A 38 -5.20 -1.45 -1.09
N LEU A 39 -6.43 -0.98 -1.38
CA LEU A 39 -6.76 -0.25 -2.60
C LEU A 39 -7.43 1.09 -2.26
N LEU A 40 -7.14 2.11 -3.04
CA LEU A 40 -7.94 3.34 -3.10
C LEU A 40 -8.75 3.31 -4.39
N VAL A 41 -10.07 3.42 -4.27
CA VAL A 41 -10.98 3.57 -5.41
C VAL A 41 -11.54 4.98 -5.35
N SER A 42 -11.29 5.77 -6.40
CA SER A 42 -11.76 7.16 -6.45
C SER A 42 -12.52 7.47 -7.73
N SER A 43 -13.44 8.41 -7.59
CA SER A 43 -14.22 9.03 -8.64
C SER A 43 -14.20 10.55 -8.43
N PRO A 44 -14.78 11.36 -9.33
CA PRO A 44 -14.82 12.81 -9.13
C PRO A 44 -15.53 13.28 -7.86
N THR A 45 -16.34 12.44 -7.21
CA THR A 45 -17.20 12.84 -6.08
C THR A 45 -17.08 11.93 -4.86
N THR A 46 -16.28 10.87 -4.94
CA THR A 46 -16.25 9.83 -3.91
C THR A 46 -14.91 9.14 -3.92
N THR A 47 -14.34 9.00 -2.73
CA THR A 47 -13.12 8.25 -2.45
C THR A 47 -13.49 7.13 -1.49
N VAL A 48 -13.00 5.92 -1.74
CA VAL A 48 -13.21 4.76 -0.88
C VAL A 48 -11.88 4.03 -0.71
N VAL A 49 -11.48 3.79 0.53
CA VAL A 49 -10.38 2.87 0.84
C VAL A 49 -10.93 1.47 1.10
N ILE A 50 -10.33 0.47 0.48
CA ILE A 50 -10.59 -0.95 0.73
C ILE A 50 -9.44 -1.48 1.60
N ASP A 51 -9.81 -1.99 2.78
CA ASP A 51 -8.93 -2.44 3.87
C ASP A 51 -8.05 -1.34 4.49
N THR A 52 -8.19 -1.16 5.80
CA THR A 52 -7.38 -0.25 6.62
C THR A 52 -6.31 -1.04 7.37
N SER A 53 -5.33 -1.54 6.61
CA SER A 53 -4.17 -2.25 7.18
C SER A 53 -3.42 -1.38 8.19
N SER A 54 -2.49 -1.94 8.96
CA SER A 54 -1.70 -1.09 9.87
C SER A 54 -0.71 -0.16 9.15
N ASP A 55 -0.63 -0.22 7.80
CA ASP A 55 0.08 0.74 6.95
C ASP A 55 -0.81 1.91 6.53
N PHE A 56 -2.11 1.89 6.87
CA PHE A 56 -3.12 2.83 6.38
C PHE A 56 -2.69 4.29 6.50
N ARG A 57 -2.18 4.70 7.66
CA ARG A 57 -1.68 6.07 7.87
C ARG A 57 -0.57 6.43 6.87
N GLN A 58 0.41 5.54 6.68
CA GLN A 58 1.49 5.77 5.73
C GLN A 58 0.96 5.80 4.29
N GLN A 59 0.01 4.93 3.95
CA GLN A 59 -0.61 4.87 2.62
C GLN A 59 -1.35 6.17 2.30
N MET A 60 -2.17 6.69 3.20
CA MET A 60 -2.90 7.95 2.97
C MET A 60 -1.95 9.14 2.81
N LEU A 61 -0.89 9.20 3.62
CA LEU A 61 0.11 10.27 3.56
C LEU A 61 1.00 10.18 2.31
N ALA A 62 1.38 8.97 1.88
CA ALA A 62 2.24 8.79 0.72
C ALA A 62 1.55 9.08 -0.62
N TYR A 63 0.21 8.97 -0.65
CA TYR A 63 -0.63 9.23 -1.82
C TYR A 63 -1.44 10.53 -1.71
N ASP A 64 -1.16 11.37 -0.72
CA ASP A 64 -1.83 12.66 -0.48
C ASP A 64 -3.37 12.56 -0.52
N VAL A 65 -3.92 11.57 0.18
CA VAL A 65 -5.37 11.38 0.28
C VAL A 65 -5.94 12.37 1.30
N LEU A 66 -6.73 13.34 0.82
CA LEU A 66 -7.28 14.43 1.63
C LEU A 66 -8.78 14.28 1.95
N ASP A 67 -9.45 13.33 1.29
CA ASP A 67 -10.85 12.96 1.53
C ASP A 67 -11.02 11.43 1.54
N LEU A 68 -11.96 10.94 2.35
CA LEU A 68 -12.31 9.52 2.52
C LEU A 68 -13.80 9.38 2.82
#